data_AF-A0A8B6DHE2-F1
#
_entry.id   AF-A0A8B6DHE2-F1
#
_cell.length_a   1.000
_cell.length_b   1.000
_cell.length_c   1.000
_cell.angle_alpha   90.00
_cell.angle_beta   90.00
_cell.angle_gamma   90.00
#
_symmetry.space_group_name_H-M   'P 1'
#
loop_
_entity.id
_entity.type
_entity.pdbx_description
1 polymer ?
#
loop_
_entity_poly.entity_id
_entity_poly.type
_entity_poly.pdbx_seq_one_letter_code
_entity_poly.pdbx_strand_id
1 'polypeptide(L)'
;MLKKPDKKRERQLVFNQRQVLLEQLKSETDPAVALHLSSVILIHTYTQNIVHIPGKCVPLLIEFLKSHMEADKYDLLHNQQDLIMKMMKVQGNEEKKDEFSALESEANLQMDEIKKVVVMGKKSTVAET
;
A
#
# COMPACT_ATOMS: atom_id res chain seq x y z
N MET A 1 -14.37 -24.87 25.45
CA MET A 1 -12.97 -25.27 25.15
C MET A 1 -12.38 -24.27 24.17
N LEU A 2 -11.59 -23.30 24.64
CA LEU A 2 -10.85 -22.39 23.75
C LEU A 2 -9.70 -23.18 23.13
N LYS A 3 -9.86 -23.57 21.85
CA LYS A 3 -8.79 -24.18 21.05
C LYS A 3 -7.59 -23.24 21.10
N LYS A 4 -6.43 -23.76 21.53
CA LYS A 4 -5.16 -23.01 21.50
C LYS A 4 -4.97 -22.47 20.08
N PRO A 5 -4.81 -21.16 19.88
CA PRO A 5 -4.57 -20.61 18.55
C PRO A 5 -3.27 -21.21 18.02
N ASP A 6 -3.37 -21.90 16.88
CA ASP A 6 -2.22 -22.49 16.21
C ASP A 6 -1.46 -21.37 15.51
N LYS A 7 -0.60 -20.68 16.28
CA LYS A 7 0.20 -19.53 15.82
C LYS A 7 1.06 -19.86 14.59
N LYS A 8 1.31 -21.14 14.29
CA LYS A 8 2.06 -21.56 13.10
C LYS A 8 1.18 -21.49 11.86
N ARG A 9 -0.05 -22.02 11.93
CA ARG A 9 -1.04 -21.90 10.84
C ARG A 9 -1.40 -20.45 10.53
N GLU A 10 -1.59 -19.63 11.56
CA GLU A 10 -1.96 -18.22 11.38
C GLU A 10 -0.86 -17.42 10.67
N ARG A 11 0.40 -17.63 11.09
CA ARG A 11 1.56 -17.04 10.39
C ARG A 11 1.72 -17.53 8.96
N GLN A 12 1.45 -18.81 8.69
CA GLN A 12 1.46 -19.33 7.32
C GLN A 12 0.35 -18.71 6.46
N LEU A 13 -0.84 -18.50 7.01
CA LEU A 13 -1.94 -17.86 6.31
C LEU A 13 -1.60 -16.42 5.91
N VAL A 14 -1.06 -15.63 6.85
CA VAL A 14 -0.61 -14.25 6.59
C VAL A 14 0.49 -14.21 5.54
N PHE A 15 1.44 -15.15 5.61
CA PHE A 15 2.50 -15.24 4.61
C PHE A 15 1.96 -15.55 3.20
N ASN A 16 1.07 -16.53 3.09
CA ASN A 16 0.46 -16.89 1.81
C ASN A 16 -0.38 -15.75 1.24
N GLN A 17 -1.19 -15.10 2.08
CA GLN A 17 -1.99 -13.95 1.66
C GLN A 17 -1.11 -12.81 1.15
N ARG A 18 0.01 -12.54 1.83
CA ARG A 18 0.99 -11.56 1.38
C ARG A 18 1.60 -11.92 0.02
N GLN A 19 1.90 -13.19 -0.25
CA GLN A 19 2.39 -13.59 -1.57
C GLN A 19 1.37 -13.33 -2.67
N VAL A 20 0.09 -13.70 -2.44
CA VAL A 20 -1.01 -13.43 -3.38
C VAL A 20 -1.15 -11.94 -3.66
N LEU A 21 -1.14 -11.10 -2.61
CA LEU A 21 -1.22 -9.65 -2.77
C LEU A 21 -0.02 -9.06 -3.52
N LEU A 22 1.19 -9.60 -3.30
CA LEU A 22 2.38 -9.19 -4.04
C LEU A 22 2.30 -9.55 -5.52
N GLU A 23 1.72 -10.70 -5.86
CA GLU A 23 1.47 -11.08 -7.26
C GLU A 23 0.44 -10.15 -7.91
N GLN A 24 -0.64 -9.81 -7.19
CA GLN A 24 -1.62 -8.82 -7.67
C GLN A 24 -0.97 -7.45 -7.90
N LEU A 25 -0.15 -6.98 -6.96
CA LEU A 25 0.53 -5.69 -7.07
C LEU A 25 1.47 -5.61 -8.29
N LYS A 26 2.10 -6.73 -8.68
CA LYS A 26 2.98 -6.77 -9.86
C LYS A 26 2.21 -6.55 -11.17
N SER A 27 1.03 -7.14 -11.29
CA SER A 27 0.20 -7.09 -12.49
C SER A 27 -0.72 -5.87 -12.55
N GLU A 28 -0.85 -5.12 -11.45
CA GLU A 28 -1.74 -3.97 -11.36
C GLU A 28 -1.24 -2.79 -12.18
N THR A 29 -2.12 -2.13 -12.92
CA THR A 29 -1.80 -0.97 -13.76
C THR A 29 -2.40 0.33 -13.23
N ASP A 30 -3.42 0.24 -12.37
CA ASP A 30 -4.04 1.42 -11.79
C ASP A 30 -3.22 1.91 -10.57
N PRO A 31 -2.70 3.15 -10.58
CA PRO A 31 -1.94 3.71 -9.45
C PRO A 31 -2.76 3.76 -8.15
N ALA A 32 -4.09 3.93 -8.21
CA ALA A 32 -4.95 3.97 -7.04
C ALA A 32 -5.06 2.58 -6.38
N VAL A 33 -5.27 1.53 -7.19
CA VAL A 33 -5.32 0.15 -6.71
C VAL A 33 -3.95 -0.31 -6.23
N ALA A 34 -2.89 0.07 -6.93
CA ALA A 34 -1.52 -0.24 -6.52
C ALA A 34 -1.17 0.37 -5.16
N LEU A 35 -1.57 1.62 -4.88
CA LEU A 35 -1.40 2.24 -3.56
C LEU A 35 -2.19 1.50 -2.48
N HIS A 36 -3.43 1.09 -2.78
CA HIS A 36 -4.24 0.32 -1.86
C HIS A 36 -3.59 -1.02 -1.50
N LEU A 37 -3.23 -1.82 -2.50
CA LEU A 37 -2.56 -3.12 -2.32
C LEU A 37 -1.24 -2.95 -1.55
N SER A 38 -0.45 -1.95 -1.89
CA SER A 38 0.81 -1.61 -1.21
C SER A 38 0.58 -1.33 0.27
N SER A 39 -0.41 -0.50 0.60
CA SER A 39 -0.76 -0.16 1.98
C SER A 39 -1.19 -1.40 2.77
N VAL A 40 -2.01 -2.26 2.17
CA VAL A 40 -2.46 -3.51 2.81
C VAL A 40 -1.29 -4.47 3.06
N ILE A 41 -0.40 -4.64 2.07
CA ILE A 41 0.80 -5.49 2.20
C ILE A 41 1.72 -4.98 3.33
N LEU A 42 1.92 -3.66 3.43
CA LEU A 42 2.73 -3.05 4.48
C LEU A 42 2.12 -3.31 5.86
N ILE A 43 0.80 -3.13 6.01
CA ILE A 43 0.10 -3.45 7.27
C ILE A 43 0.22 -4.92 7.63
N HIS A 44 0.02 -5.84 6.69
CA HIS A 44 0.23 -7.28 6.92
C HIS A 44 1.67 -7.59 7.30
N THR A 45 2.64 -6.82 6.80
CA THR A 45 4.07 -6.98 7.10
C THR A 45 4.43 -6.53 8.51
N TYR A 46 3.94 -5.37 8.95
CA TYR A 46 4.23 -4.80 10.28
C TYR A 46 3.39 -5.44 11.39
N THR A 47 2.08 -5.63 11.16
CA THR A 47 1.14 -6.09 12.20
C THR A 47 0.97 -7.61 12.23
N GLN A 48 1.38 -8.32 11.16
CA GLN A 48 1.13 -9.74 10.96
C GLN A 48 -0.35 -10.15 11.03
N ASN A 49 -1.26 -9.19 10.86
CA ASN A 49 -2.70 -9.44 10.85
C ASN A 49 -3.25 -9.26 9.45
N ILE A 50 -4.18 -10.14 9.07
CA ILE A 50 -4.93 -9.99 7.83
C ILE A 50 -6.01 -8.95 8.06
N VAL A 51 -5.92 -7.89 7.27
CA VAL A 51 -6.83 -6.76 7.34
C VAL A 51 -7.46 -6.56 5.97
N HIS A 52 -8.79 -6.45 5.96
CA HIS A 52 -9.59 -6.09 4.79
C HIS A 52 -10.14 -4.68 4.98
N ILE A 53 -9.70 -3.76 4.14
CA ILE A 53 -10.04 -2.35 4.27
C ILE A 53 -10.52 -1.82 2.92
N PRO A 54 -11.55 -0.97 2.87
CA PRO A 54 -11.96 -0.32 1.62
C PRO A 54 -10.96 0.78 1.20
N GLY A 55 -10.79 1.01 -0.10
CA GLY A 55 -9.84 1.99 -0.64
C GLY A 55 -9.97 3.41 -0.05
N LYS A 56 -11.17 3.82 0.38
CA LYS A 56 -11.41 5.11 1.07
C LYS A 56 -10.67 5.29 2.39
N CYS A 57 -10.23 4.20 3.01
CA CYS A 57 -9.51 4.20 4.30
C CYS A 57 -7.98 4.10 4.12
N VAL A 58 -7.48 4.15 2.89
CA VAL A 58 -6.03 4.18 2.59
C VAL A 58 -5.30 5.34 3.29
N PRO A 59 -5.85 6.57 3.38
CA PRO A 59 -5.19 7.66 4.11
C PRO A 59 -4.92 7.34 5.58
N LEU A 60 -5.90 6.71 6.24
CA LEU A 60 -5.77 6.29 7.64
C LEU A 60 -4.70 5.21 7.81
N LEU A 61 -4.56 4.31 6.84
CA LEU A 61 -3.50 3.29 6.85
C LEU A 61 -2.12 3.92 6.67
N ILE A 62 -1.98 4.87 5.76
CA ILE A 62 -0.72 5.57 5.52
C ILE A 62 -0.31 6.32 6.79
N GLU A 63 -1.24 7.02 7.45
CA GLU A 63 -0.98 7.69 8.72
C GLU A 63 -0.54 6.71 9.82
N PHE A 64 -1.19 5.55 9.94
CA PHE A 64 -0.76 4.50 10.87
C PHE A 64 0.67 4.01 10.58
N LEU A 65 0.98 3.83 9.30
CA LEU A 65 2.27 3.36 8.81
C LEU A 65 3.42 4.33 9.12
N LYS A 66 3.14 5.64 9.33
CA LYS A 66 4.14 6.66 9.70
C LYS A 66 5.01 6.26 10.88
N SER A 67 4.44 5.57 11.88
CA SER A 67 5.16 5.12 13.08
C SER A 67 6.02 3.87 12.87
N HIS A 68 5.83 3.16 11.75
CA HIS A 68 6.42 1.85 11.48
C HIS A 68 7.46 1.86 10.35
N MET A 69 7.65 2.98 9.64
CA MET A 69 8.56 3.09 8.50
C MET A 69 9.41 4.35 8.53
N GLU A 70 10.46 4.36 7.71
CA GLU A 70 11.31 5.53 7.48
C GLU A 70 10.52 6.68 6.84
N ALA A 71 10.89 7.92 7.18
CA ALA A 71 10.23 9.13 6.71
C ALA A 71 10.19 9.20 5.18
N ASP A 72 11.28 8.87 4.49
CA ASP A 72 11.34 8.89 3.02
C ASP A 72 10.31 7.96 2.36
N LYS A 73 10.09 6.78 2.95
CA LYS A 73 9.12 5.79 2.45
C LYS A 73 7.67 6.23 2.72
N TYR A 74 7.46 6.85 3.87
CA TYR A 74 6.16 7.43 4.24
C TYR A 74 5.81 8.60 3.32
N ASP A 75 6.75 9.51 3.08
CA ASP A 75 6.53 10.67 2.22
C ASP A 75 6.22 10.24 0.78
N LEU A 76 6.86 9.18 0.28
CA LEU A 76 6.54 8.61 -1.03
C LEU A 76 5.07 8.11 -1.11
N LEU A 77 4.59 7.37 -0.10
CA LEU A 77 3.21 6.88 -0.04
C LEU A 77 2.21 8.04 0.10
N HIS A 78 2.55 9.04 0.91
CA HIS A 78 1.73 10.23 1.13
C HIS A 78 1.62 11.07 -0.15
N ASN A 79 2.74 11.30 -0.85
CA ASN A 79 2.74 12.04 -2.11
C ASN A 79 1.91 11.35 -3.19
N GLN A 80 2.01 10.02 -3.29
CA GLN A 80 1.19 9.24 -4.23
C GLN A 80 -0.30 9.37 -3.89
N GLN A 81 -0.66 9.32 -2.60
CA GLN A 81 -2.04 9.53 -2.16
C GLN A 81 -2.56 10.91 -2.59
N ASP A 82 -1.76 11.96 -2.40
CA ASP A 82 -2.11 13.32 -2.81
C ASP A 82 -2.28 13.45 -4.33
N LEU A 83 -1.42 12.81 -5.12
CA LEU A 83 -1.54 12.77 -6.58
C LEU A 83 -2.84 12.09 -7.01
N ILE A 84 -3.18 10.94 -6.43
CA ILE A 84 -4.44 10.24 -6.72
C ILE A 84 -5.65 11.11 -6.36
N MET A 85 -5.62 11.78 -5.21
CA MET A 85 -6.70 12.71 -4.82
C MET A 85 -6.82 13.89 -5.79
N LYS A 86 -5.71 14.41 -6.33
CA LYS A 86 -5.73 15.45 -7.37
C LYS A 86 -6.30 14.90 -8.68
N MET A 87 -5.85 13.73 -9.13
CA MET A 87 -6.39 13.05 -10.33
C MET A 87 -7.90 12.87 -10.23
N MET A 88 -8.41 12.37 -9.09
CA MET A 88 -9.84 12.15 -8.86
C MET A 88 -10.66 13.44 -8.91
N LYS A 89 -10.07 14.59 -8.56
CA LYS A 89 -10.76 15.91 -8.62
C LYS A 89 -10.84 16.47 -10.03
N VAL A 90 -9.87 16.15 -10.89
CA VAL A 90 -9.82 16.65 -12.27
C VAL A 90 -10.36 15.64 -13.28
N GLN A 91 -10.58 14.39 -12.84
CA GLN A 91 -11.21 13.33 -13.62
C GLN A 91 -12.60 13.77 -14.13
N GLY A 92 -12.81 13.70 -15.44
CA GLY A 92 -14.08 14.06 -16.07
C GLY A 92 -14.25 15.56 -16.36
N ASN A 93 -13.26 16.40 -16.05
CA ASN A 93 -13.24 17.79 -16.51
C ASN A 93 -12.45 17.90 -17.82
N GLU A 94 -13.15 18.16 -18.93
CA GLU A 94 -12.55 18.26 -20.27
C GLU A 94 -11.53 19.40 -20.38
N GLU A 95 -11.72 20.50 -19.64
CA GLU A 95 -10.80 21.65 -19.62
C GLU A 95 -9.48 21.35 -18.89
N LYS A 96 -9.46 20.27 -18.09
CA LYS A 96 -8.29 19.84 -17.29
C LYS A 96 -7.72 18.50 -17.76
N LYS A 97 -8.02 18.10 -19.00
CA LYS A 97 -7.53 16.84 -19.55
C LYS A 97 -6.00 16.77 -19.63
N ASP A 98 -5.34 17.87 -19.99
CA ASP A 98 -3.89 17.95 -20.02
C ASP A 98 -3.29 17.81 -18.60
N GLU A 99 -3.91 18.46 -17.59
CA GLU A 99 -3.54 18.33 -16.18
C GLU A 99 -3.72 16.88 -15.68
N PHE A 100 -4.84 16.23 -16.05
CA PHE A 100 -5.08 14.83 -15.70
C PHE A 100 -4.01 13.89 -16.29
N SER A 101 -3.65 14.05 -17.56
CA SER A 101 -2.63 13.20 -18.19
C SER A 101 -1.23 13.38 -17.58
N ALA A 102 -0.86 14.60 -17.20
CA ALA A 102 0.38 14.88 -16.50
C ALA A 102 0.40 14.21 -15.12
N LEU A 103 -0.69 14.34 -14.35
CA LEU A 103 -0.84 13.70 -13.05
C LEU A 103 -0.83 12.16 -13.14
N GLU A 104 -1.46 11.59 -14.17
CA GLU A 104 -1.46 10.14 -14.41
C GLU A 104 -0.06 9.62 -14.73
N SER A 105 0.73 10.35 -15.51
CA SER A 105 2.11 9.99 -15.80
C SER A 105 2.98 10.02 -14.54
N GLU A 106 2.84 11.06 -13.72
CA GLU A 106 3.57 11.20 -12.45
C GLU A 106 3.18 10.09 -11.46
N ALA A 107 1.88 9.81 -11.32
CA ALA A 107 1.37 8.75 -10.45
C ALA A 107 1.86 7.35 -10.89
N ASN A 108 2.02 7.12 -12.19
CA ASN A 108 2.57 5.87 -12.71
C ASN A 108 4.06 5.69 -12.40
N LEU A 109 4.86 6.77 -12.46
CA LEU A 109 6.27 6.72 -12.08
C LEU A 109 6.44 6.46 -10.58
N GLN A 110 5.67 7.16 -9.73
CA GLN A 110 5.69 6.93 -8.29
C GLN A 110 5.15 5.54 -7.91
N MET A 111 4.18 5.01 -8.65
CA MET A 111 3.69 3.65 -8.47
C MET A 111 4.82 2.61 -8.62
N ASP A 112 5.67 2.73 -9.65
CA ASP A 112 6.78 1.78 -9.86
C ASP A 112 7.77 1.80 -8.69
N GLU A 113 8.08 2.99 -8.18
CA GLU A 113 8.92 3.15 -6.99
C GLU A 113 8.28 2.55 -5.74
N ILE A 114 6.99 2.77 -5.50
CA ILE A 114 6.25 2.16 -4.38
C ILE A 114 6.27 0.64 -4.49
N LYS A 115 6.04 0.08 -5.69
CA LYS A 115 6.12 -1.37 -5.93
C LYS A 115 7.48 -1.92 -5.54
N LYS A 116 8.58 -1.24 -5.92
CA LYS A 116 9.93 -1.62 -5.50
C LYS A 116 10.09 -1.57 -3.99
N VAL A 117 9.65 -0.50 -3.33
CA VAL A 117 9.74 -0.36 -1.86
C VAL A 117 8.99 -1.48 -1.14
N VAL A 118 7.79 -1.83 -1.59
CA VAL A 118 6.96 -2.88 -0.98
C VAL A 118 7.54 -4.29 -1.21
N VAL A 119 8.07 -4.56 -2.40
CA VAL A 119 8.72 -5.84 -2.73
C VAL A 119 10.06 -6.00 -1.99
N MET A 120 10.85 -4.92 -1.90
CA MET A 120 12.14 -4.91 -1.21
C MET A 120 12.02 -4.74 0.30
N GLY A 121 10.84 -4.37 0.80
CA GLY A 121 10.50 -4.17 2.21
C GLY A 121 10.70 -5.45 3.02
N LYS A 122 11.96 -5.75 3.35
CA LYS A 122 12.30 -6.65 4.43
C LYS A 122 11.87 -5.99 5.72
N LYS A 123 11.28 -6.80 6.60
CA LYS A 123 10.94 -6.44 7.97
C LYS A 123 12.20 -5.81 8.60
N SER A 124 12.26 -4.49 8.75
CA SER A 124 13.17 -3.91 9.72
C SER A 124 12.68 -4.38 11.07
N THR A 125 13.38 -5.38 11.58
CA THR A 125 13.21 -5.96 12.89
C THR A 125 13.25 -4.85 13.92
N VAL A 126 12.09 -4.43 14.41
CA VAL A 126 12.02 -3.88 15.75
C VAL A 126 12.31 -5.07 16.66
N ALA A 127 13.53 -5.09 17.20
CA ALA A 127 13.93 -6.05 18.21
C ALA A 127 12.95 -5.91 19.39
N GLU A 128 12.09 -6.93 19.56
CA GLU A 128 11.38 -7.13 20.82
C GLU A 128 12.44 -7.28 21.92
N THR A 129 12.50 -6.30 22.82
CA THR A 129 13.21 -6.39 24.11
C THR A 129 12.20 -6.74 25.18
#